data_AF-A0A7T3KU47-F1
#
_entry.id   AF-A0A7T3KU47-F1
#
_cell.length_a   1.000
_cell.length_b   1.000
_cell.length_c   1.000
_cell.angle_alpha   90.00
_cell.angle_beta   90.00
_cell.angle_gamma   90.00
#
_symmetry.space_group_name_H-M   'P 1'
#
loop_
_entity.id
_entity.type
_entity.pdbx_description
1 polymer ?
#
loop_
_entity_poly.entity_id
_entity_poly.type
_entity_poly.pdbx_seq_one_letter_code
_entity_poly.pdbx_strand_id
1 'polypeptide(L)'
;MTELMELDEGGQALVGEAFLSGDEELTQEDLGPYLNHTGIEVDLTPLDEAVQAVQEDFEEGDAKIDQALAQTVHETLDLTRREAAITGIWHYLTVVEYPELVQHRWGHVSNVREKYLEGGEDIYSNALHRLWWIAEITREGDDYSRTEEIFEMQELANDVADRWFARYDVITYACVDVLNKDEIEEYDVSNSKIVSETTTRLREKLTVVCAEGLDYPKAIELIAEIRDEVISES
;
A
#
# COMPACT_ATOMS: atom_id res chain seq x y z
N MET A 1 10.80 21.65 3.75
CA MET A 1 11.85 20.91 3.01
C MET A 1 12.74 20.17 3.99
N THR A 2 12.60 18.86 3.98
CA THR A 2 13.35 17.86 4.73
C THR A 2 14.01 16.94 3.71
N GLU A 3 15.28 16.60 3.90
CA GLU A 3 15.94 15.59 3.07
C GLU A 3 15.46 14.20 3.51
N LEU A 4 14.95 13.39 2.57
CA LEU A 4 14.65 11.99 2.86
C LEU A 4 15.96 11.22 3.00
N MET A 5 16.08 10.45 4.09
CA MET A 5 17.25 9.62 4.35
C MET A 5 16.95 8.15 4.02
N GLU A 6 17.99 7.35 3.85
CA GLU A 6 17.90 5.89 3.72
C GLU A 6 18.44 5.23 4.99
N LEU A 7 17.60 4.43 5.67
CA LEU A 7 18.01 3.63 6.82
C LEU A 7 18.63 2.29 6.37
N ASP A 8 19.92 2.10 6.65
CA ASP A 8 20.63 0.87 6.29
C ASP A 8 20.34 -0.32 7.22
N GLU A 9 20.87 -1.50 6.86
CA GLU A 9 20.69 -2.74 7.62
C GLU A 9 21.17 -2.66 9.08
N GLY A 10 22.20 -1.83 9.35
CA GLY A 10 22.71 -1.61 10.71
C GLY A 10 21.72 -0.85 11.57
N GLY A 11 21.06 0.16 11.00
CA GLY A 11 19.98 0.89 11.66
C GLY A 11 18.73 0.05 11.87
N GLN A 12 18.37 -0.79 10.89
CA GLN A 12 17.25 -1.73 10.99
C GLN A 12 17.42 -2.73 12.14
N ALA A 13 18.66 -3.11 12.47
CA ALA A 13 18.96 -3.98 13.60
C ALA A 13 18.68 -3.34 14.97
N LEU A 14 18.58 -2.01 15.06
CA LEU A 14 18.27 -1.28 16.28
C LEU A 14 16.77 -1.19 16.56
N VAL A 15 15.92 -1.43 15.56
CA VAL A 15 14.47 -1.57 15.74
C VAL A 15 14.24 -2.85 16.54
N GLY A 16 14.12 -2.74 17.86
CA GLY A 16 13.95 -3.84 18.79
C GLY A 16 12.53 -3.93 19.35
N GLU A 17 12.29 -4.93 20.21
CA GLU A 17 10.97 -5.11 20.85
C GLU A 17 10.50 -3.87 21.62
N ALA A 18 11.40 -3.13 22.28
CA ALA A 18 11.05 -1.92 23.01
C ALA A 18 10.54 -0.80 22.09
N PHE A 19 11.13 -0.65 20.91
CA PHE A 19 10.62 0.26 19.89
C PHE A 19 9.26 -0.22 19.36
N LEU A 20 9.14 -1.52 19.05
CA LEU A 20 7.92 -2.10 18.51
C LEU A 20 6.73 -2.08 19.50
N SER A 21 6.99 -2.09 20.81
CA SER A 21 5.97 -1.92 21.84
C SER A 21 5.63 -0.45 22.12
N GLY A 22 6.36 0.50 21.54
CA GLY A 22 6.25 1.94 21.84
C GLY A 22 6.87 2.33 23.19
N ASP A 23 7.68 1.47 23.79
CA ASP A 23 8.41 1.77 25.04
C ASP A 23 9.69 2.60 24.80
N GLU A 24 10.16 2.66 23.55
CA GLU A 24 11.36 3.39 23.12
C GLU A 24 11.09 4.07 21.77
N GLU A 25 11.68 5.24 21.58
CA GLU A 25 11.70 5.95 20.30
C GLU A 25 13.12 5.92 19.74
N LEU A 26 13.26 5.79 18.42
CA LEU A 26 14.55 5.90 17.73
C LEU A 26 14.59 7.23 16.98
N THR A 27 15.47 8.13 17.39
CA THR A 27 15.60 9.44 16.77
C THR A 27 16.65 9.45 15.66
N GLN A 28 16.69 10.53 14.87
CA GLN A 28 17.78 10.76 13.91
C GLN A 28 19.16 10.78 14.59
N GLU A 29 19.26 11.22 15.85
CA GLU A 29 20.54 11.22 16.58
C GLU A 29 20.99 9.79 16.91
N ASP A 30 20.06 8.93 17.31
CA ASP A 30 20.34 7.52 17.64
C ASP A 30 20.77 6.73 16.39
N LEU A 31 20.15 7.05 15.25
CA LEU A 31 20.36 6.36 13.98
C LEU A 31 21.41 7.01 13.08
N GLY A 32 21.98 8.15 13.46
CA GLY A 32 22.87 8.96 12.60
C GLY A 32 23.96 8.19 11.82
N PRO A 33 24.68 7.21 12.42
CA PRO A 33 25.68 6.40 11.70
C PRO A 33 25.11 5.48 10.60
N TYR A 34 23.80 5.26 10.60
CA TYR A 34 23.07 4.31 9.74
C TYR A 34 22.12 5.02 8.76
N LEU A 35 22.08 6.36 8.79
CA LEU A 35 21.29 7.18 7.87
C LEU A 35 22.17 7.65 6.71
N ASN A 36 21.76 7.30 5.49
CA ASN A 36 22.44 7.69 4.27
C ASN A 36 21.65 8.78 3.54
N HIS A 37 22.35 9.80 3.06
CA HIS A 37 21.75 10.91 2.30
C HIS A 37 21.29 10.45 0.91
N THR A 38 20.05 10.73 0.56
CA THR A 38 19.52 10.42 -0.78
C THR A 38 19.62 11.63 -1.74
N GLY A 39 19.71 12.84 -1.19
CA GLY A 39 19.62 14.10 -1.94
C GLY A 39 18.20 14.46 -2.38
N ILE A 40 17.18 13.73 -1.93
CA ILE A 40 15.76 13.97 -2.24
C ILE A 40 15.19 14.90 -1.17
N GLU A 41 14.73 16.07 -1.57
CA GLU A 41 14.17 17.10 -0.69
C GLU A 41 12.65 17.15 -0.84
N VAL A 42 11.92 16.95 0.26
CA VAL A 42 10.45 16.91 0.27
C VAL A 42 9.90 17.88 1.31
N ASP A 43 8.75 18.50 1.03
CA ASP A 43 8.02 19.25 2.05
C ASP A 43 7.00 18.32 2.74
N LEU A 44 7.37 17.81 3.92
CA LEU A 44 6.54 16.82 4.63
C LEU A 44 5.29 17.41 5.31
N THR A 45 5.17 18.74 5.38
CA THR A 45 4.07 19.41 6.08
C THR A 45 2.66 18.92 5.70
N PRO A 46 2.31 18.67 4.42
CA PRO A 46 0.98 18.15 4.08
C PRO A 46 0.74 16.73 4.63
N LEU A 47 1.79 15.90 4.68
CA LEU A 47 1.70 14.56 5.26
C LEU A 47 1.63 14.64 6.79
N ASP A 48 2.38 15.52 7.43
CA ASP A 48 2.29 15.75 8.89
C ASP A 48 0.87 16.14 9.30
N GLU A 49 0.25 17.07 8.59
CA GLU A 49 -1.14 17.50 8.82
C GLU A 49 -2.14 16.36 8.61
N ALA A 50 -1.94 15.54 7.57
CA ALA A 50 -2.81 14.40 7.30
C ALA A 50 -2.67 13.27 8.33
N VAL A 51 -1.44 12.97 8.78
CA VAL A 51 -1.18 11.99 9.84
C VAL A 51 -1.86 12.42 11.14
N GLN A 52 -1.72 13.70 11.51
CA GLN A 52 -2.41 14.23 12.68
C GLN A 52 -3.94 14.09 12.53
N ALA A 53 -4.50 14.48 11.38
CA ALA A 53 -5.93 14.40 11.13
C ALA A 53 -6.45 12.96 11.26
N VAL A 54 -5.77 11.97 10.69
CA VAL A 54 -6.25 10.58 10.79
C VAL A 54 -6.12 9.99 12.19
N GLN A 55 -5.15 10.41 12.99
CA GLN A 55 -5.06 10.00 14.40
C GLN A 55 -6.18 10.58 15.26
N GLU A 56 -6.69 11.76 14.88
CA GLU A 56 -7.83 12.40 15.54
C GLU A 56 -9.18 11.82 15.08
N ASP A 57 -9.31 11.52 13.78
CA ASP A 57 -10.58 11.13 13.14
C ASP A 57 -10.86 9.62 13.18
N PHE A 58 -9.83 8.77 13.29
CA PHE A 58 -9.96 7.31 13.24
C PHE A 58 -9.45 6.63 14.51
N GLU A 59 -10.16 5.57 14.91
CA GLU A 59 -9.74 4.72 16.04
C GLU A 59 -8.45 3.94 15.71
N GLU A 60 -7.69 3.59 16.75
CA GLU A 60 -6.52 2.71 16.62
C GLU A 60 -6.90 1.43 15.86
N GLY A 61 -6.13 1.13 14.81
CA GLY A 61 -6.34 -0.04 13.97
C GLY A 61 -7.38 0.07 12.86
N ASP A 62 -8.06 1.22 12.70
CA ASP A 62 -9.05 1.39 11.62
C ASP A 62 -8.38 1.29 10.22
N ALA A 63 -8.92 0.43 9.36
CA ALA A 63 -8.43 0.23 8.01
C ALA A 63 -8.62 1.45 7.10
N LYS A 64 -9.58 2.33 7.40
CA LYS A 64 -9.87 3.54 6.61
C LYS A 64 -8.75 4.56 6.64
N ILE A 65 -7.82 4.46 7.60
CA ILE A 65 -6.60 5.27 7.63
C ILE A 65 -5.81 5.10 6.32
N ASP A 66 -5.74 3.89 5.77
CA ASP A 66 -5.03 3.61 4.52
C ASP A 66 -5.65 4.42 3.36
N GLN A 67 -6.98 4.40 3.25
CA GLN A 67 -7.74 5.16 2.25
C GLN A 67 -7.52 6.67 2.40
N ALA A 68 -7.58 7.18 3.63
CA ALA A 68 -7.47 8.60 3.94
C ALA A 68 -6.06 9.17 3.69
N LEU A 69 -5.01 8.35 3.78
CA LEU A 69 -3.63 8.79 3.63
C LEU A 69 -3.04 8.55 2.23
N ALA A 70 -3.55 7.58 1.46
CA ALA A 70 -2.86 7.10 0.25
C ALA A 70 -2.55 8.21 -0.76
N GLN A 71 -3.54 9.06 -1.08
CA GLN A 71 -3.33 10.19 -1.98
C GLN A 71 -2.31 11.18 -1.41
N THR A 72 -2.47 11.59 -0.15
CA THR A 72 -1.56 12.58 0.48
C THR A 72 -0.13 12.06 0.55
N VAL A 73 0.09 10.79 0.89
CA VAL A 73 1.41 10.15 0.88
C VAL A 73 2.02 10.22 -0.53
N HIS A 74 1.24 9.86 -1.55
CA HIS A 74 1.72 9.83 -2.92
C HIS A 74 2.06 11.24 -3.46
N GLU A 75 1.17 12.21 -3.26
CA GLU A 75 1.35 13.60 -3.71
C GLU A 75 2.44 14.35 -2.93
N THR A 76 2.53 14.13 -1.61
CA THR A 76 3.51 14.84 -0.77
C THR A 76 4.93 14.38 -1.09
N LEU A 77 5.13 13.06 -1.23
CA LEU A 77 6.46 12.53 -1.49
C LEU A 77 6.90 12.75 -2.95
N ASP A 78 5.95 12.75 -3.91
CA ASP A 78 6.17 12.98 -5.35
C ASP A 78 7.42 12.28 -5.93
N LEU A 79 7.68 11.06 -5.45
CA LEU A 79 8.86 10.30 -5.83
C LEU A 79 8.70 9.76 -7.26
N THR A 80 9.81 9.65 -7.99
CA THR A 80 9.81 8.78 -9.17
C THR A 80 9.76 7.31 -8.72
N ARG A 81 9.23 6.41 -9.57
CA ARG A 81 9.29 4.95 -9.34
C ARG A 81 10.70 4.43 -9.00
N ARG A 82 11.74 5.12 -9.48
CA ARG A 82 13.15 4.77 -9.19
C ARG A 82 13.54 5.14 -7.77
N GLU A 83 13.13 6.30 -7.29
CA GLU A 83 13.38 6.75 -5.92
C GLU A 83 12.53 5.97 -4.93
N ALA A 84 11.26 5.74 -5.25
CA ALA A 84 10.35 4.89 -4.49
C ALA A 84 10.81 3.42 -4.37
N ALA A 85 11.70 2.95 -5.26
CA ALA A 85 12.30 1.62 -5.16
C ALA A 85 13.43 1.54 -4.10
N ILE A 86 13.88 2.67 -3.53
CA ILE A 86 14.90 2.69 -2.48
C ILE A 86 14.24 2.31 -1.15
N THR A 87 14.34 1.03 -0.79
CA THR A 87 13.64 0.46 0.38
C THR A 87 13.92 1.23 1.68
N GLY A 88 15.15 1.67 1.92
CA GLY A 88 15.51 2.33 3.17
C GLY A 88 14.90 3.72 3.35
N ILE A 89 14.34 4.36 2.30
CA ILE A 89 13.52 5.58 2.46
C ILE A 89 12.25 5.26 3.25
N TRP A 90 11.59 4.15 2.94
CA TRP A 90 10.36 3.74 3.63
C TRP A 90 10.65 3.36 5.07
N HIS A 91 11.79 2.73 5.33
CA HIS A 91 12.24 2.43 6.69
C HIS A 91 12.52 3.70 7.47
N TYR A 92 13.21 4.67 6.87
CA TYR A 92 13.43 5.98 7.50
C TYR A 92 12.10 6.67 7.83
N LEU A 93 11.18 6.75 6.86
CA LEU A 93 9.88 7.38 7.07
C LEU A 93 9.07 6.69 8.17
N THR A 94 9.07 5.37 8.22
CA THR A 94 8.26 4.63 9.21
C THR A 94 8.92 4.48 10.57
N VAL A 95 10.26 4.52 10.67
CA VAL A 95 10.97 4.38 11.95
C VAL A 95 11.22 5.75 12.60
N VAL A 96 11.45 6.79 11.80
CA VAL A 96 11.94 8.09 12.29
C VAL A 96 10.90 9.19 12.16
N GLU A 97 10.28 9.33 10.99
CA GLU A 97 9.38 10.46 10.73
C GLU A 97 7.95 10.20 11.18
N TYR A 98 7.44 8.97 11.00
CA TYR A 98 6.06 8.58 11.29
C TYR A 98 5.91 7.26 12.07
N PRO A 99 6.72 6.97 13.10
CA PRO A 99 6.55 5.73 13.88
C PRO A 99 5.19 5.65 14.59
N GLU A 100 4.66 6.77 15.06
CA GLU A 100 3.36 6.86 15.72
C GLU A 100 2.19 6.51 14.80
N LEU A 101 2.27 6.83 13.50
CA LEU A 101 1.28 6.39 12.53
C LEU A 101 1.25 4.87 12.42
N VAL A 102 2.43 4.25 12.31
CA VAL A 102 2.54 2.79 12.19
C VAL A 102 2.00 2.12 13.44
N GLN A 103 2.32 2.66 14.62
CA GLN A 103 1.82 2.15 15.88
C GLN A 103 0.30 2.33 16.01
N HIS A 104 -0.25 3.49 15.65
CA HIS A 104 -1.69 3.77 15.69
C HIS A 104 -2.47 2.80 14.82
N ARG A 105 -1.95 2.49 13.63
CA ARG A 105 -2.63 1.66 12.64
C ARG A 105 -2.40 0.15 12.82
N TRP A 106 -1.23 -0.27 13.31
CA TRP A 106 -0.82 -1.69 13.36
C TRP A 106 -0.25 -2.16 14.70
N GLY A 107 -0.19 -1.32 15.74
CA GLY A 107 0.37 -1.70 17.06
C GLY A 107 -0.30 -2.90 17.73
N HIS A 108 -1.50 -3.27 17.28
CA HIS A 108 -2.25 -4.43 17.76
C HIS A 108 -1.93 -5.75 17.03
N VAL A 109 -1.17 -5.73 15.92
CA VAL A 109 -0.84 -6.94 15.14
C VAL A 109 0.49 -7.56 15.58
N SER A 110 0.60 -8.89 15.49
CA SER A 110 1.79 -9.63 15.97
C SER A 110 3.03 -9.45 15.09
N ASN A 111 2.87 -9.02 13.84
CA ASN A 111 3.93 -8.81 12.87
C ASN A 111 4.20 -7.33 12.59
N VAL A 112 3.98 -6.45 13.57
CA VAL A 112 4.14 -5.00 13.41
C VAL A 112 5.53 -4.60 12.89
N ARG A 113 6.57 -5.39 13.18
CA ARG A 113 7.92 -5.19 12.64
C ARG A 113 7.94 -5.08 11.10
N GLU A 114 7.16 -5.90 10.40
CA GLU A 114 7.08 -5.89 8.93
C GLU A 114 6.55 -4.55 8.42
N LYS A 115 5.67 -3.90 9.19
CA LYS A 115 5.09 -2.59 8.84
C LYS A 115 6.12 -1.44 8.92
N TYR A 116 7.20 -1.63 9.66
CA TYR A 116 8.36 -0.73 9.68
C TYR A 116 9.43 -1.12 8.66
N LEU A 117 9.78 -2.41 8.56
CA LEU A 117 11.06 -2.83 7.98
C LEU A 117 11.00 -3.74 6.76
N GLU A 118 9.81 -4.12 6.30
CA GLU A 118 9.71 -4.97 5.11
C GLU A 118 9.32 -4.14 3.88
N GLY A 119 10.16 -4.14 2.85
CA GLY A 119 9.89 -3.41 1.61
C GLY A 119 10.79 -3.89 0.47
N GLY A 120 10.58 -3.33 -0.73
CA GLY A 120 11.25 -3.77 -1.95
C GLY A 120 10.41 -4.76 -2.76
N GLU A 121 10.75 -6.06 -2.72
CA GLU A 121 10.04 -7.10 -3.49
C GLU A 121 8.59 -7.28 -3.03
N ASP A 122 8.35 -7.17 -1.73
CA ASP A 122 7.02 -7.06 -1.15
C ASP A 122 6.63 -5.57 -1.08
N ILE A 123 5.83 -5.13 -2.05
CA ILE A 123 5.35 -3.74 -2.11
C ILE A 123 4.32 -3.42 -1.04
N TYR A 124 3.81 -4.43 -0.33
CA TYR A 124 2.62 -4.32 0.50
C TYR A 124 2.92 -4.34 2.00
N SER A 125 4.08 -4.83 2.42
CA SER A 125 4.37 -4.97 3.84
C SER A 125 4.57 -3.65 4.57
N ASN A 126 5.52 -2.80 4.19
CA ASN A 126 5.76 -1.53 4.88
C ASN A 126 4.56 -0.56 4.78
N ALA A 127 4.26 0.09 5.90
CA ALA A 127 3.09 0.93 6.12
C ALA A 127 2.92 2.05 5.08
N LEU A 128 3.97 2.79 4.75
CA LEU A 128 3.90 3.92 3.82
C LEU A 128 4.25 3.49 2.39
N HIS A 129 5.15 2.51 2.24
CA HIS A 129 5.52 1.93 0.95
C HIS A 129 4.29 1.43 0.18
N ARG A 130 3.40 0.70 0.87
CA ARG A 130 2.17 0.17 0.27
C ARG A 130 1.20 1.26 -0.18
N LEU A 131 1.06 2.33 0.61
CA LEU A 131 0.16 3.44 0.28
C LEU A 131 0.65 4.14 -0.98
N TRP A 132 1.94 4.43 -1.03
CA TRP A 132 2.55 5.07 -2.18
C TRP A 132 2.45 4.21 -3.44
N TRP A 133 2.82 2.93 -3.39
CA TRP A 133 2.79 2.07 -4.58
C TRP A 133 1.38 1.78 -5.06
N ILE A 134 0.43 1.54 -4.16
CA ILE A 134 -0.96 1.30 -4.54
C ILE A 134 -1.53 2.55 -5.21
N ALA A 135 -1.27 3.74 -4.68
CA ALA A 135 -1.64 4.99 -5.32
C ALA A 135 -0.99 5.14 -6.71
N GLU A 136 0.32 4.87 -6.84
CA GLU A 136 1.05 4.98 -8.11
C GLU A 136 0.53 4.04 -9.20
N ILE A 137 0.06 2.83 -8.86
CA ILE A 137 -0.46 1.86 -9.85
C ILE A 137 -1.97 2.01 -10.11
N THR A 138 -2.69 2.77 -9.30
CA THR A 138 -4.16 2.98 -9.44
C THR A 138 -4.52 4.36 -9.93
N ARG A 139 -3.68 5.38 -9.71
CA ARG A 139 -3.94 6.75 -10.19
C ARG A 139 -3.98 6.83 -11.70
N GLU A 140 -4.85 7.69 -12.22
CA GLU A 140 -4.94 8.04 -13.63
C GLU A 140 -4.67 9.55 -13.80
N GLY A 141 -3.41 9.91 -14.00
CA GLY A 141 -3.00 11.32 -13.97
C GLY A 141 -3.15 11.90 -12.56
N ASP A 142 -4.06 12.87 -12.41
CA ASP A 142 -4.40 13.51 -11.13
C ASP A 142 -5.66 12.90 -10.48
N ASP A 143 -6.23 11.84 -11.07
CA ASP A 143 -7.41 11.15 -10.55
C ASP A 143 -7.01 9.97 -9.65
N TYR A 144 -7.41 10.02 -8.38
CA TYR A 144 -7.18 8.99 -7.36
C TYR A 144 -8.44 8.18 -7.04
N SER A 145 -9.52 8.30 -7.82
CA SER A 145 -10.79 7.62 -7.51
C SER A 145 -10.61 6.10 -7.35
N ARG A 146 -9.79 5.45 -8.19
CA ARG A 146 -9.44 4.02 -8.04
C ARG A 146 -8.56 3.73 -6.83
N THR A 147 -7.72 4.67 -6.43
CA THR A 147 -6.94 4.58 -5.18
C THR A 147 -7.88 4.61 -3.98
N GLU A 148 -8.89 5.46 -3.99
CA GLU A 148 -9.90 5.48 -2.92
C GLU A 148 -10.68 4.17 -2.90
N GLU A 149 -11.20 3.71 -4.05
CA GLU A 149 -12.00 2.48 -4.18
C GLU A 149 -11.24 1.23 -3.74
N ILE A 150 -9.95 1.10 -4.12
CA ILE A 150 -9.18 -0.10 -3.78
C ILE A 150 -8.95 -0.22 -2.26
N PHE A 151 -8.85 0.90 -1.54
CA PHE A 151 -8.65 0.91 -0.09
C PHE A 151 -9.95 0.80 0.71
N GLU A 152 -11.13 0.92 0.10
CA GLU A 152 -12.41 0.67 0.78
C GLU A 152 -12.54 -0.78 1.28
N MET A 153 -11.86 -1.71 0.62
CA MET A 153 -11.80 -3.11 1.01
C MET A 153 -10.35 -3.55 1.12
N GLN A 154 -9.91 -3.87 2.34
CA GLN A 154 -8.55 -4.32 2.60
C GLN A 154 -8.16 -5.50 1.71
N GLU A 155 -9.02 -6.50 1.58
CA GLU A 155 -8.74 -7.68 0.76
C GLU A 155 -8.50 -7.32 -0.70
N LEU A 156 -9.19 -6.31 -1.25
CA LEU A 156 -8.99 -5.86 -2.62
C LEU A 156 -7.62 -5.22 -2.79
N ALA A 157 -7.24 -4.31 -1.89
CA ALA A 157 -5.91 -3.72 -1.88
C ALA A 157 -4.82 -4.80 -1.83
N ASN A 158 -4.96 -5.78 -0.94
CA ASN A 158 -3.97 -6.84 -0.75
C ASN A 158 -3.89 -7.75 -1.98
N ASP A 159 -5.02 -8.32 -2.39
CA ASP A 159 -5.04 -9.38 -3.40
C ASP A 159 -4.79 -8.87 -4.82
N VAL A 160 -4.94 -7.57 -5.08
CA VAL A 160 -4.55 -6.94 -6.35
C VAL A 160 -3.10 -6.52 -6.29
N ALA A 161 -2.68 -5.75 -5.27
CA ALA A 161 -1.33 -5.17 -5.21
C ALA A 161 -0.22 -6.22 -5.11
N ASP A 162 -0.48 -7.34 -4.41
CA ASP A 162 0.51 -8.41 -4.20
C ASP A 162 0.78 -9.26 -5.46
N ARG A 163 0.01 -9.06 -6.53
CA ARG A 163 0.08 -9.90 -7.72
C ARG A 163 1.03 -9.28 -8.74
N TRP A 164 1.75 -10.15 -9.44
CA TRP A 164 2.64 -9.72 -10.53
C TRP A 164 1.93 -8.90 -11.61
N PHE A 165 0.62 -9.11 -11.80
CA PHE A 165 -0.16 -8.38 -12.80
C PHE A 165 -0.48 -6.94 -12.39
N ALA A 166 -0.27 -6.55 -11.13
CA ALA A 166 -0.46 -5.19 -10.63
C ALA A 166 0.41 -4.15 -11.37
N ARG A 167 1.44 -4.62 -12.08
CA ARG A 167 2.33 -3.81 -12.93
C ARG A 167 1.74 -3.44 -14.28
N TYR A 168 0.56 -3.96 -14.63
CA TYR A 168 -0.15 -3.63 -15.87
C TYR A 168 -1.38 -2.80 -15.52
N ASP A 169 -1.26 -1.48 -15.67
CA ASP A 169 -2.28 -0.50 -15.25
C ASP A 169 -3.69 -0.87 -15.75
N VAL A 170 -3.82 -1.30 -17.02
CA VAL A 170 -5.09 -1.75 -17.61
C VAL A 170 -5.76 -2.87 -16.83
N ILE A 171 -4.98 -3.83 -16.32
CA ILE A 171 -5.49 -4.97 -15.55
C ILE A 171 -5.79 -4.51 -14.12
N THR A 172 -4.89 -3.74 -13.51
CA THR A 172 -5.09 -3.19 -12.16
C THR A 172 -6.38 -2.37 -12.10
N TYR A 173 -6.57 -1.44 -13.04
CA TYR A 173 -7.78 -0.62 -13.13
C TYR A 173 -9.03 -1.48 -13.30
N ALA A 174 -8.98 -2.46 -14.21
CA ALA A 174 -10.11 -3.34 -14.43
C ALA A 174 -10.42 -4.24 -13.22
N CYS A 175 -9.41 -4.63 -12.43
CA CYS A 175 -9.63 -5.31 -11.17
C CYS A 175 -10.36 -4.42 -10.16
N VAL A 176 -9.95 -3.16 -10.00
CA VAL A 176 -10.62 -2.22 -9.11
C VAL A 176 -12.06 -1.99 -9.56
N ASP A 177 -12.28 -1.63 -10.82
CA ASP A 177 -13.62 -1.29 -11.34
C ASP A 177 -14.60 -2.48 -11.33
N VAL A 178 -14.13 -3.74 -11.36
CA VAL A 178 -15.01 -4.94 -11.37
C VAL A 178 -15.22 -5.53 -9.98
N LEU A 179 -14.27 -5.31 -9.07
CA LEU A 179 -14.22 -5.92 -7.75
C LEU A 179 -14.31 -4.92 -6.60
N ASN A 180 -14.54 -3.63 -6.88
CA ASN A 180 -14.84 -2.65 -5.84
C ASN A 180 -16.10 -3.05 -5.06
N LYS A 181 -16.27 -2.41 -3.91
CA LYS A 181 -17.26 -2.83 -2.93
C LYS A 181 -18.68 -2.75 -3.48
N ASP A 182 -19.02 -1.63 -4.11
CA ASP A 182 -20.36 -1.36 -4.64
C ASP A 182 -20.77 -2.38 -5.72
N GLU A 183 -19.81 -2.87 -6.51
CA GLU A 183 -20.06 -3.86 -7.56
C GLU A 183 -20.28 -5.29 -7.03
N ILE A 184 -19.82 -5.60 -5.82
CA ILE A 184 -19.85 -6.98 -5.30
C ILE A 184 -20.62 -7.17 -3.98
N GLU A 185 -21.01 -6.09 -3.28
CA GLU A 185 -21.66 -6.19 -1.97
C GLU A 185 -23.08 -6.75 -1.98
N GLU A 186 -23.75 -6.74 -3.14
CA GLU A 186 -25.13 -7.25 -3.27
C GLU A 186 -25.21 -8.77 -3.36
N TYR A 187 -24.09 -9.46 -3.55
CA TYR A 187 -24.07 -10.92 -3.68
C TYR A 187 -24.09 -11.63 -2.32
N ASP A 188 -24.68 -12.83 -2.28
CA ASP A 188 -24.73 -13.67 -1.05
C ASP A 188 -23.34 -14.21 -0.64
N VAL A 189 -22.37 -14.16 -1.55
CA VAL A 189 -20.99 -14.63 -1.33
C VAL A 189 -20.18 -13.50 -0.69
N SER A 190 -19.35 -13.80 0.31
CA SER A 190 -18.57 -12.74 0.97
C SER A 190 -17.60 -12.05 -0.01
N ASN A 191 -17.54 -10.71 0.05
CA ASN A 191 -16.67 -9.88 -0.78
C ASN A 191 -15.21 -10.39 -0.79
N SER A 192 -14.67 -10.70 0.39
CA SER A 192 -13.33 -11.29 0.53
C SER A 192 -13.15 -12.56 -0.31
N LYS A 193 -14.13 -13.48 -0.32
CA LYS A 193 -14.04 -14.70 -1.13
C LYS A 193 -14.10 -14.38 -2.62
N ILE A 194 -14.99 -13.46 -3.03
CA ILE A 194 -15.11 -13.02 -4.43
C ILE A 194 -13.76 -12.46 -4.90
N VAL A 195 -13.18 -11.52 -4.15
CA VAL A 195 -11.89 -10.88 -4.46
C VAL A 195 -10.77 -11.91 -4.53
N SER A 196 -10.58 -12.72 -3.48
CA SER A 196 -9.45 -13.65 -3.40
C SER A 196 -9.50 -14.74 -4.46
N GLU A 197 -10.67 -15.32 -4.72
CA GLU A 197 -10.80 -16.35 -5.76
C GLU A 197 -10.68 -15.74 -7.16
N THR A 198 -11.29 -14.58 -7.41
CA THR A 198 -11.22 -13.94 -8.73
C THR A 198 -9.79 -13.56 -9.09
N THR A 199 -9.07 -12.87 -8.20
CA THR A 199 -7.68 -12.48 -8.43
C THR A 199 -6.75 -13.69 -8.56
N THR A 200 -7.01 -14.78 -7.83
CA THR A 200 -6.26 -16.04 -7.94
C THR A 200 -6.46 -16.68 -9.30
N ARG A 201 -7.70 -16.84 -9.77
CA ARG A 201 -8.02 -17.41 -11.09
C ARG A 201 -7.53 -16.51 -12.22
N LEU A 202 -7.64 -15.19 -12.07
CA LEU A 202 -7.10 -14.21 -13.02
C LEU A 202 -5.59 -14.37 -13.17
N ARG A 203 -4.85 -14.43 -12.06
CA ARG A 203 -3.41 -14.68 -12.05
C ARG A 203 -3.05 -15.92 -12.86
N GLU A 204 -3.81 -17.00 -12.70
CA GLU A 204 -3.61 -18.25 -13.44
C GLU A 204 -3.94 -18.10 -14.93
N LYS A 205 -5.06 -17.46 -15.28
CA LYS A 205 -5.49 -17.23 -16.67
C LYS A 205 -4.51 -16.33 -17.43
N LEU A 206 -3.94 -15.33 -16.77
CA LEU A 206 -2.92 -14.43 -17.32
C LEU A 206 -1.55 -15.10 -17.54
N THR A 207 -1.34 -16.35 -17.10
CA THR A 207 -0.16 -17.12 -17.51
C THR A 207 -0.27 -17.65 -18.96
N VAL A 208 -1.50 -17.71 -19.48
CA VAL A 208 -1.81 -18.20 -20.84
C VAL A 208 -2.23 -17.05 -21.76
N VAL A 209 -2.86 -16.01 -21.20
CA VAL A 209 -3.26 -14.78 -21.90
C VAL A 209 -2.16 -13.72 -21.74
N CYS A 210 -1.73 -13.10 -22.84
CA CYS A 210 -0.75 -12.02 -22.78
C CYS A 210 -1.36 -10.76 -22.14
N ALA A 211 -0.98 -10.50 -20.88
CA ALA A 211 -1.41 -9.32 -20.12
C ALA A 211 -1.16 -8.00 -20.88
N GLU A 212 0.01 -7.87 -21.51
CA GLU A 212 0.43 -6.70 -22.29
C GLU A 212 -0.44 -6.44 -23.54
N GLY A 213 -1.16 -7.47 -24.00
CA GLY A 213 -2.02 -7.40 -25.18
C GLY A 213 -3.49 -7.12 -24.89
N LEU A 214 -3.88 -7.04 -23.60
CA LEU A 214 -5.25 -6.73 -23.21
C LEU A 214 -5.49 -5.22 -23.27
N ASP A 215 -6.57 -4.83 -23.94
CA ASP A 215 -7.14 -3.50 -23.81
C ASP A 215 -8.15 -3.47 -22.67
N TYR A 216 -8.51 -2.27 -22.23
CA TYR A 216 -9.37 -2.07 -21.06
C TYR A 216 -10.72 -2.80 -21.15
N PRO A 217 -11.49 -2.71 -22.25
CA PRO A 217 -12.76 -3.43 -22.35
C PRO A 217 -12.61 -4.95 -22.25
N LYS A 218 -11.56 -5.53 -22.84
CA LYS A 218 -11.31 -6.98 -22.71
C LYS A 218 -10.85 -7.38 -21.32
N ALA A 219 -10.10 -6.53 -20.63
CA ALA A 219 -9.70 -6.78 -19.24
C ALA A 219 -10.94 -6.82 -18.33
N ILE A 220 -11.86 -5.85 -18.48
CA ILE A 220 -13.15 -5.83 -17.77
C ILE A 220 -13.95 -7.10 -18.05
N GLU A 221 -14.13 -7.46 -19.33
CA GLU A 221 -14.88 -8.67 -19.73
C GLU A 221 -14.26 -9.94 -19.12
N LEU A 222 -12.95 -10.07 -19.20
CA LEU A 222 -12.20 -11.20 -18.67
C LEU A 222 -12.37 -11.35 -17.15
N ILE A 223 -12.25 -10.25 -16.41
CA ILE A 223 -12.31 -10.28 -14.94
C ILE A 223 -13.74 -10.49 -14.47
N ALA A 224 -14.72 -9.86 -15.12
CA ALA A 224 -16.14 -10.06 -14.83
C ALA A 224 -16.56 -11.52 -15.07
N GLU A 225 -16.12 -12.14 -16.18
CA GLU A 225 -16.35 -13.57 -16.45
C GLU A 225 -15.86 -14.45 -15.29
N ILE A 226 -14.63 -14.22 -14.82
CA ILE A 226 -14.03 -15.00 -13.71
C ILE A 226 -14.79 -14.76 -12.41
N ARG A 227 -15.14 -13.50 -12.11
CA ARG A 227 -15.91 -13.13 -10.91
C ARG A 227 -17.26 -13.83 -10.89
N ASP A 228 -17.98 -13.78 -12.01
CA ASP A 228 -19.31 -14.38 -12.13
C ASP A 228 -19.24 -15.92 -12.02
N GLU A 229 -18.17 -16.55 -12.54
CA GLU A 229 -17.89 -17.98 -12.31
C GLU A 229 -17.72 -18.27 -10.80
N VAL A 230 -16.89 -17.51 -10.09
CA VAL A 230 -16.67 -17.64 -8.63
C VAL A 230 -17.98 -17.52 -7.85
N ILE A 231 -18.81 -16.54 -8.19
CA ILE A 231 -20.11 -16.33 -7.56
C ILE A 231 -21.03 -17.52 -7.82
N SER A 232 -21.06 -18.03 -9.05
CA SER A 232 -21.95 -19.15 -9.44
C SER A 232 -21.57 -20.50 -8.82
N GLU A 233 -20.29 -20.68 -8.46
CA GLU A 233 -19.77 -21.92 -7.86
C GLU A 233 -19.83 -21.95 -6.33
N SER A 234 -20.18 -20.82 -5.70
CA SER A 234 -20.23 -20.64 -4.24
C SER A 234 -21.58 -21.00 -3.64
#